data_AF-A0A978VJA7-F1
#
_entry.id   AF-A0A978VJA7-F1
#
_cell.length_a   1.000
_cell.length_b   1.000
_cell.length_c   1.000
_cell.angle_alpha   90.00
_cell.angle_beta   90.00
_cell.angle_gamma   90.00
#
_symmetry.space_group_name_H-M   'P 1'
#
loop_
_entity.id
_entity.type
_entity.pdbx_description
1 polymer ?
#
loop_
_entity_poly.entity_id
_entity_poly.type
_entity_poly.pdbx_seq_one_letter_code
_entity_poly.pdbx_strand_id
1 'polypeptide(L)'
;MGFLPFKALFLILFLFSHQTKAEDLNLFSNGSSSSTISSVPRKLAGKCNWFRGAWVYDRSYPLYDSFSCPFIDPEFNCQKYGRPDKSYLKYRWQPFSCSLPRFDGLNFLEKWRGKKIMFVGDSLSQNQWQSLTCMLHAWVPKSKYTWDYIQEGNKLYKDMNRLIAFYKGLTTWARWVNLNVDPSKTKVFFQGISPTHYE
;
A
#
# COMPACT_ATOMS: atom_id res chain seq x y z
N MET A 1 -14.28 -38.48 49.43
CA MET A 1 -13.63 -37.15 49.40
C MET A 1 -12.46 -37.27 48.43
N GLY A 2 -12.44 -36.75 47.19
CA GLY A 2 -13.15 -35.65 46.57
C GLY A 2 -12.12 -34.73 45.89
N PHE A 3 -12.11 -34.73 44.55
CA PHE A 3 -11.71 -33.66 43.62
C PHE A 3 -10.24 -33.24 43.38
N LEU A 4 -9.74 -33.75 42.23
CA LEU A 4 -9.22 -33.08 41.01
C LEU A 4 -8.07 -32.03 41.03
N PRO A 5 -7.20 -32.04 40.00
CA PRO A 5 -6.03 -31.16 39.85
C PRO A 5 -6.38 -29.77 39.30
N PHE A 6 -5.68 -28.75 39.80
CA PHE A 6 -5.76 -27.33 39.43
C PHE A 6 -5.19 -27.01 38.02
N LYS A 7 -5.63 -27.73 36.98
CA LYS A 7 -5.23 -27.49 35.57
C LYS A 7 -6.29 -26.79 34.70
N ALA A 8 -7.34 -26.19 35.27
CA ALA A 8 -8.46 -25.68 34.45
C ALA A 8 -8.90 -24.23 34.69
N LEU A 9 -8.21 -23.40 35.50
CA LEU A 9 -8.74 -22.05 35.85
C LEU A 9 -7.88 -20.83 35.47
N PHE A 10 -6.79 -20.97 34.73
CA PHE A 10 -6.08 -19.79 34.17
C PHE A 10 -6.20 -19.67 32.65
N LEU A 11 -7.16 -20.38 32.06
CA LEU A 11 -7.52 -20.28 30.64
C LEU A 11 -8.75 -19.38 30.39
N ILE A 12 -9.24 -18.63 31.39
CA ILE A 12 -10.28 -17.62 31.22
C ILE A 12 -10.01 -16.47 32.20
N LEU A 13 -9.10 -15.55 31.87
CA LEU A 13 -9.05 -14.16 32.40
C LEU A 13 -7.89 -13.33 31.78
N PHE A 14 -7.75 -13.39 30.45
CA PHE A 14 -7.10 -12.31 29.67
C PHE A 14 -7.84 -12.05 28.35
N LEU A 15 -9.17 -12.21 28.38
CA LEU A 15 -10.07 -11.50 27.48
C LEU A 15 -10.52 -10.23 28.19
N PHE A 16 -10.39 -9.11 27.48
CA PHE A 16 -10.65 -7.72 27.86
C PHE A 16 -9.58 -7.02 28.70
N SER A 17 -8.59 -6.42 28.03
CA SER A 17 -8.56 -4.96 27.86
C SER A 17 -7.28 -4.47 27.15
N HIS A 18 -7.32 -4.41 25.82
CA HIS A 18 -6.70 -3.28 25.12
C HIS A 18 -7.71 -2.73 24.13
N GLN A 19 -8.69 -2.03 24.70
CA GLN A 19 -9.41 -1.01 23.95
C GLN A 19 -8.42 0.15 23.77
N THR A 20 -7.89 0.32 22.57
CA THR A 20 -7.15 1.53 22.21
C THR A 20 -8.17 2.65 22.10
N LYS A 21 -8.42 3.32 23.23
CA LYS A 21 -9.17 4.57 23.24
C LYS A 21 -8.23 5.63 22.68
N ALA A 22 -8.58 6.19 21.51
CA ALA A 22 -7.90 7.37 21.00
C ALA A 22 -8.13 8.50 22.00
N GLU A 23 -7.05 9.12 22.47
CA GLU A 23 -7.11 10.35 23.26
C GLU A 23 -7.62 11.48 22.37
N ASP A 24 -8.80 12.01 22.69
CA ASP A 24 -9.19 13.33 22.22
C ASP A 24 -8.39 14.37 23.02
N LEU A 25 -7.42 15.00 22.34
CA LEU A 25 -6.67 16.15 22.83
C LEU A 25 -7.62 17.35 22.94
N ASN A 26 -8.21 17.53 24.12
CA ASN A 26 -8.84 18.76 24.53
C ASN A 26 -7.77 19.84 24.71
N LEU A 27 -7.60 20.72 23.72
CA LEU A 27 -6.87 21.98 23.87
C LEU A 27 -7.84 23.08 24.37
N PHE A 28 -7.95 23.13 25.69
CA PHE A 28 -8.27 24.19 26.64
C PHE A 28 -8.78 25.59 26.21
N SER A 29 -9.77 26.01 27.03
CA SER A 29 -9.87 27.29 27.77
C SER A 29 -10.58 28.50 27.14
N ASN A 30 -11.57 28.96 27.89
CA ASN A 30 -12.06 30.33 27.93
C ASN A 30 -10.90 31.34 28.02
N GLY A 31 -11.01 32.39 27.22
CA GLY A 31 -10.13 33.55 27.22
C GLY A 31 -10.78 34.65 26.38
N SER A 32 -11.51 35.54 27.04
CA SER A 32 -12.07 36.75 26.46
C SER A 32 -10.96 37.76 26.16
N SER A 33 -10.70 38.05 24.89
CA SER A 33 -10.17 39.34 24.46
C SER A 33 -10.37 39.53 22.96
N SER A 34 -11.15 40.55 22.65
CA SER A 34 -11.42 41.11 21.33
C SER A 34 -10.15 41.51 20.59
N SER A 35 -10.00 41.10 19.33
CA SER A 35 -9.45 41.94 18.26
C SER A 35 -9.50 41.24 16.89
N THR A 36 -10.20 41.89 15.94
CA THR A 36 -9.97 41.88 14.48
C THR A 36 -9.95 40.54 13.74
N ILE A 37 -11.04 40.29 13.01
CA ILE A 37 -11.15 39.27 11.95
C ILE A 37 -10.20 39.64 10.81
N SER A 38 -9.03 39.00 10.76
CA SER A 38 -8.30 38.78 9.52
C SER A 38 -8.48 37.31 9.14
N SER A 39 -9.09 37.09 7.97
CA SER A 39 -9.33 35.77 7.40
C SER A 39 -8.03 35.18 6.87
N VAL A 40 -7.11 34.84 7.78
CA VAL A 40 -6.05 33.88 7.51
C VAL A 40 -6.69 32.50 7.70
N PRO A 41 -6.78 31.62 6.68
CA PRO A 41 -7.26 30.28 6.90
C PRO A 41 -6.28 29.62 7.87
N ARG A 42 -6.73 29.47 9.11
CA ARG A 42 -6.02 28.74 10.16
C ARG A 42 -5.75 27.36 9.59
N LYS A 43 -4.48 27.06 9.34
CA LYS A 43 -4.00 25.73 8.95
C LYS A 43 -4.13 24.83 10.19
N LEU A 44 -5.36 24.51 10.55
CA LEU A 44 -5.71 23.42 11.46
C LEU A 44 -5.56 22.09 10.69
N ALA A 45 -4.43 21.91 10.02
CA ALA A 45 -4.11 20.65 9.38
C ALA A 45 -3.54 19.77 10.48
N GLY A 46 -4.42 19.04 11.16
CA GLY A 46 -4.01 17.77 11.77
C GLY A 46 -3.18 16.99 10.75
N LYS A 47 -2.19 16.22 11.22
CA LYS A 47 -1.30 15.37 10.40
C LYS A 47 -2.09 14.77 9.24
N CYS A 48 -1.66 15.03 7.99
CA CYS A 48 -2.46 14.63 6.84
C CYS A 48 -2.73 13.13 6.86
N ASN A 49 -4.01 12.76 6.95
CA ASN A 49 -4.43 11.37 6.89
C ASN A 49 -4.72 11.01 5.44
N TRP A 50 -3.81 10.27 4.82
CA TRP A 50 -3.91 9.86 3.41
C TRP A 50 -5.07 8.89 3.13
N PHE A 51 -5.63 8.25 4.17
CA PHE A 51 -6.68 7.24 4.02
C PHE A 51 -8.09 7.80 4.15
N ARG A 52 -8.25 9.10 4.46
CA ARG A 52 -9.57 9.77 4.53
C ARG A 52 -9.70 10.81 3.42
N GLY A 53 -10.59 10.54 2.48
CA GLY A 53 -10.73 11.33 1.27
C GLY A 53 -11.91 10.87 0.43
N ALA A 54 -11.93 11.31 -0.81
CA ALA A 54 -12.90 10.91 -1.81
C ALA A 54 -12.22 10.66 -3.16
N TRP A 55 -12.88 9.86 -4.01
CA TRP A 55 -12.53 9.77 -5.42
C TRP A 55 -13.01 11.01 -6.16
N VAL A 56 -12.11 11.63 -6.92
CA VAL A 56 -12.38 12.85 -7.69
C VAL A 56 -12.02 12.58 -9.15
N TYR A 57 -12.88 13.02 -10.06
CA TYR A 57 -12.63 12.95 -11.49
C TYR A 57 -11.50 13.90 -11.90
N ASP A 58 -10.55 13.38 -12.67
CA ASP A 58 -9.40 14.11 -13.18
C ASP A 58 -9.16 13.75 -14.66
N ARG A 59 -9.27 14.75 -15.54
CA ARG A 59 -9.11 14.58 -16.99
C ARG A 59 -7.70 14.12 -17.38
N SER A 60 -6.69 14.45 -16.56
CA SER A 60 -5.28 14.15 -16.82
C SER A 60 -4.90 12.69 -16.55
N TYR A 61 -5.77 11.90 -15.93
CA TYR A 61 -5.58 10.47 -15.74
C TYR A 61 -5.94 9.68 -17.01
N PRO A 62 -5.46 8.43 -17.20
CA PRO A 62 -4.63 7.63 -16.29
C PRO A 62 -3.16 8.04 -16.29
N LEU A 63 -2.36 7.48 -15.36
CA LEU A 63 -0.92 7.73 -15.26
C LEU A 63 -0.08 6.95 -16.29
N TYR A 64 -0.69 5.94 -16.92
CA TYR A 64 -0.10 5.16 -18.01
C TYR A 64 -1.23 4.58 -18.87
N ASP A 65 -0.92 4.23 -20.11
CA ASP A 65 -1.81 3.45 -20.96
C ASP A 65 -1.58 1.95 -20.71
N SER A 66 -2.65 1.22 -20.39
CA SER A 66 -2.58 -0.22 -20.13
C SER A 66 -2.29 -1.02 -21.40
N PHE A 67 -2.63 -0.49 -22.58
CA PHE A 67 -2.40 -1.18 -23.84
C PHE A 67 -0.91 -1.23 -24.21
N SER A 68 -0.17 -0.15 -23.95
CA SER A 68 1.24 -0.02 -24.30
C SER A 68 2.20 -0.62 -23.28
N CYS A 69 1.74 -0.96 -22.07
CA CYS A 69 2.62 -1.47 -21.03
C CYS A 69 2.95 -2.96 -21.22
N PRO A 70 4.24 -3.35 -21.34
CA PRO A 70 4.62 -4.74 -21.58
C PRO A 70 4.55 -5.64 -20.32
N PHE A 71 4.27 -5.06 -19.15
CA PHE A 71 4.30 -5.76 -17.86
C PHE A 71 2.93 -6.21 -17.38
N ILE A 72 1.83 -5.75 -17.99
CA ILE A 72 0.47 -6.09 -17.57
C ILE A 72 0.12 -7.47 -18.10
N ASP A 73 -0.10 -8.40 -17.18
CA ASP A 73 -0.58 -9.73 -17.54
C ASP A 73 -2.02 -9.64 -18.11
N PRO A 74 -2.40 -10.55 -19.02
CA PRO A 74 -3.72 -10.58 -19.65
C PRO A 74 -4.91 -10.30 -18.72
N GLU A 75 -4.92 -10.93 -17.55
CA GLU A 75 -6.00 -10.91 -16.56
C GLU A 75 -6.28 -9.50 -16.03
N PHE A 76 -5.30 -8.60 -16.08
CA PHE A 76 -5.41 -7.23 -15.58
C PHE A 76 -5.61 -6.17 -16.69
N ASN A 77 -5.59 -6.56 -17.97
CA ASN A 77 -5.66 -5.61 -19.09
C ASN A 77 -7.08 -5.44 -19.66
N CYS A 78 -7.99 -4.87 -18.88
CA CYS A 78 -9.41 -4.75 -19.25
C CYS A 78 -9.65 -4.12 -20.64
N GLN A 79 -8.87 -3.10 -21.01
CA GLN A 79 -8.99 -2.43 -22.31
C GLN A 79 -8.60 -3.34 -23.47
N LYS A 80 -7.50 -4.09 -23.34
CA LYS A 80 -7.07 -5.07 -24.34
C LYS A 80 -8.12 -6.18 -24.53
N TYR A 81 -8.83 -6.55 -23.46
CA TYR A 81 -9.88 -7.57 -23.47
C TYR A 81 -11.29 -7.00 -23.65
N GLY A 82 -11.42 -5.86 -24.33
CA GLY A 82 -12.69 -5.42 -24.91
C GLY A 82 -13.59 -4.61 -23.98
N ARG A 83 -13.15 -4.20 -22.79
CA ARG A 83 -13.92 -3.27 -21.96
C ARG A 83 -14.07 -1.91 -22.66
N PRO A 84 -15.29 -1.45 -22.99
CA PRO A 84 -15.48 -0.28 -23.84
C PRO A 84 -15.41 1.05 -23.09
N ASP A 85 -15.82 1.09 -21.82
CA ASP A 85 -15.80 2.30 -21.01
C ASP A 85 -14.39 2.65 -20.52
N LYS A 86 -14.10 3.95 -20.39
CA LYS A 86 -12.81 4.48 -19.93
C LYS A 86 -12.94 5.42 -18.72
N SER A 87 -14.15 5.66 -18.24
CA SER A 87 -14.41 6.61 -17.14
C SER A 87 -13.77 6.16 -15.83
N TYR A 88 -13.70 4.86 -15.56
CA TYR A 88 -13.06 4.31 -14.37
C TYR A 88 -11.57 4.66 -14.26
N LEU A 89 -10.89 4.89 -15.39
CA LEU A 89 -9.48 5.29 -15.44
C LEU A 89 -9.25 6.76 -15.08
N LYS A 90 -10.31 7.57 -14.96
CA LYS A 90 -10.24 9.02 -14.77
C LYS A 90 -10.37 9.47 -13.32
N TYR A 91 -10.37 8.53 -12.36
CA TYR A 91 -10.51 8.87 -10.95
C TYR A 91 -9.16 8.87 -10.23
N ARG A 92 -8.97 9.87 -9.37
CA ARG A 92 -7.86 9.93 -8.42
C ARG A 92 -8.37 10.07 -7.00
N TRP A 93 -7.61 9.55 -6.05
CA TRP A 93 -7.89 9.73 -4.64
C TRP A 93 -7.45 11.12 -4.16
N GLN A 94 -8.32 11.83 -3.44
CA GLN A 94 -8.04 13.14 -2.86
C GLN A 94 -8.29 13.10 -1.34
N PRO A 95 -7.23 13.08 -0.51
CA PRO A 95 -7.38 13.23 0.93
C PRO A 95 -8.03 14.57 1.29
N PHE A 96 -8.82 14.60 2.36
CA PHE A 96 -9.50 15.82 2.80
C PHE A 96 -8.55 16.85 3.41
N SER A 97 -7.42 16.41 3.97
CA SER A 97 -6.49 17.25 4.74
C SER A 97 -5.24 17.67 3.97
N CYS A 98 -4.97 17.10 2.79
CA CYS A 98 -3.88 17.52 1.92
C CYS A 98 -4.06 17.02 0.49
N SER A 99 -3.32 17.63 -0.44
CA SER A 99 -3.23 17.14 -1.83
C SER A 99 -2.01 16.25 -2.00
N LEU A 100 -2.21 15.09 -2.63
CA LEU A 100 -1.12 14.19 -3.02
C LEU A 100 -0.43 14.75 -4.27
N PRO A 101 0.91 14.75 -4.33
CA PRO A 101 1.61 15.15 -5.54
C PRO A 101 1.31 14.16 -6.67
N ARG A 102 1.29 14.65 -7.90
CA ARG A 102 1.20 13.78 -9.08
C ARG A 102 2.45 12.90 -9.14
N PHE A 103 2.29 11.66 -9.58
CA PHE A 103 3.41 10.74 -9.75
C PHE A 103 4.39 11.27 -10.81
N ASP A 104 5.67 11.30 -10.44
CA ASP A 104 6.80 11.63 -11.29
C ASP A 104 7.77 10.45 -11.27
N GLY A 105 7.85 9.73 -12.39
CA GLY A 105 8.65 8.52 -12.50
C GLY A 105 10.16 8.79 -12.44
N LEU A 106 10.62 9.95 -12.94
CA LEU A 106 12.04 10.30 -12.91
C LEU A 106 12.48 10.61 -11.48
N ASN A 107 11.72 11.45 -10.79
CA ASN A 107 11.97 11.79 -9.40
C ASN A 107 11.88 10.55 -8.49
N PHE A 108 10.95 9.63 -8.78
CA PHE A 108 10.87 8.35 -8.09
C PHE A 108 12.15 7.54 -8.28
N LEU A 109 12.58 7.30 -9.51
CA LEU A 109 13.78 6.50 -9.80
C LEU A 109 15.05 7.11 -9.20
N GLU A 110 15.17 8.45 -9.17
CA GLU A 110 16.27 9.14 -8.51
C GLU A 110 16.28 8.92 -7.00
N LYS A 111 15.13 9.07 -6.33
CA LYS A 111 14.98 8.82 -4.88
C LYS A 111 15.24 7.36 -4.50
N TRP A 112 14.95 6.45 -5.42
CA TRP A 112 15.10 4.99 -5.23
C TRP A 112 16.39 4.43 -5.85
N ARG A 113 17.32 5.28 -6.30
CA ARG A 113 18.61 4.84 -6.85
C ARG A 113 19.37 4.00 -5.83
N GLY A 114 19.84 2.83 -6.27
CA GLY A 114 20.58 1.88 -5.44
C GLY A 114 19.74 1.15 -4.39
N LYS A 115 18.41 1.35 -4.38
CA LYS A 115 17.47 0.70 -3.47
C LYS A 115 16.67 -0.36 -4.22
N LYS A 116 16.12 -1.32 -3.46
CA LYS A 116 15.26 -2.39 -3.99
C LYS A 116 13.87 -2.25 -3.38
N ILE A 117 12.84 -2.46 -4.20
CA ILE A 117 11.45 -2.55 -3.77
C ILE A 117 10.98 -3.97 -4.04
N MET A 118 10.39 -4.60 -3.04
CA MET A 118 9.85 -5.95 -3.15
C MET A 118 8.37 -5.92 -2.77
N PHE A 119 7.53 -6.48 -3.63
CA PHE A 119 6.12 -6.72 -3.36
C PHE A 119 5.97 -8.16 -2.90
N VAL A 120 5.49 -8.35 -1.66
CA VAL A 120 5.26 -9.67 -1.06
C VAL A 120 3.80 -9.73 -0.65
N GLY A 121 2.98 -10.38 -1.47
CA GLY A 121 1.54 -10.49 -1.29
C GLY A 121 0.92 -11.06 -2.57
N ASP A 122 -0.37 -11.35 -2.55
CA ASP A 122 -1.01 -12.25 -3.51
C ASP A 122 -1.16 -11.68 -4.92
N SER A 123 -2.12 -12.21 -5.68
CA SER A 123 -2.45 -11.64 -6.99
C SER A 123 -2.70 -10.13 -6.92
N LEU A 124 -3.11 -9.58 -5.77
CA LEU A 124 -3.26 -8.15 -5.56
C LEU A 124 -1.91 -7.43 -5.46
N SER A 125 -0.91 -8.00 -4.78
CA SER A 125 0.43 -7.39 -4.76
C SER A 125 1.14 -7.53 -6.10
N GLN A 126 0.92 -8.61 -6.83
CA GLN A 126 1.33 -8.72 -8.23
C GLN A 126 0.71 -7.61 -9.08
N ASN A 127 -0.59 -7.33 -8.91
CA ASN A 127 -1.27 -6.23 -9.58
C ASN A 127 -0.64 -4.86 -9.21
N GLN A 128 -0.29 -4.63 -7.94
CA GLN A 128 0.38 -3.40 -7.52
C GLN A 128 1.76 -3.23 -8.14
N TRP A 129 2.55 -4.31 -8.16
CA TRP A 129 3.87 -4.33 -8.81
C TRP A 129 3.76 -3.99 -10.30
N GLN A 130 2.78 -4.55 -11.01
CA GLN A 130 2.55 -4.22 -12.43
C GLN A 130 2.17 -2.75 -12.61
N SER A 131 1.28 -2.22 -11.76
CA SER A 131 0.88 -0.82 -11.82
C SER A 131 2.09 0.12 -11.66
N LEU A 132 2.95 -0.12 -10.67
CA LEU A 132 4.17 0.67 -10.49
C LEU A 132 5.11 0.54 -11.68
N THR A 133 5.34 -0.67 -12.17
CA THR A 133 6.25 -0.91 -13.29
C THR A 133 5.75 -0.24 -14.58
N CYS A 134 4.44 -0.24 -14.83
CA CYS A 134 3.84 0.48 -15.96
C CYS A 134 3.94 1.99 -15.82
N MET A 135 3.72 2.54 -14.63
CA MET A 135 3.95 3.97 -14.38
C MET A 135 5.40 4.36 -14.66
N LEU A 136 6.36 3.56 -14.21
CA LEU A 136 7.78 3.81 -14.48
C LEU A 136 8.12 3.70 -15.96
N HIS A 137 7.58 2.68 -16.65
CA HIS A 137 7.79 2.49 -18.08
C HIS A 137 7.20 3.64 -18.91
N ALA A 138 6.05 4.18 -18.53
CA ALA A 138 5.45 5.33 -19.20
C ALA A 138 6.35 6.58 -19.13
N TRP A 139 7.08 6.76 -18.02
CA TRP A 139 8.01 7.87 -17.85
C TRP A 139 9.38 7.62 -18.48
N VAL A 140 9.89 6.38 -18.41
CA VAL A 140 11.22 6.00 -18.86
C VAL A 140 11.17 4.72 -19.73
N PRO A 141 10.57 4.77 -20.93
CA PRO A 141 10.26 3.57 -21.71
C PRO A 141 11.48 2.80 -22.18
N LYS A 142 12.65 3.47 -22.25
CA LYS A 142 13.93 2.88 -22.67
C LYS A 142 14.77 2.36 -21.49
N SER A 143 14.23 2.35 -20.27
CA SER A 143 14.94 1.80 -19.11
C SER A 143 15.23 0.31 -19.32
N LYS A 144 16.46 -0.13 -19.03
CA LYS A 144 16.79 -1.55 -19.00
C LYS A 144 16.20 -2.19 -17.74
N TYR A 145 15.55 -3.33 -17.91
CA TYR A 145 15.04 -4.15 -16.82
C TYR A 145 15.49 -5.60 -17.04
N THR A 146 15.79 -6.29 -15.95
CA THR A 146 16.13 -7.71 -15.95
C THR A 146 15.11 -8.46 -15.12
N TRP A 147 14.77 -9.68 -15.54
CA TRP A 147 14.15 -10.65 -14.66
C TRP A 147 15.27 -11.25 -13.82
N ASP A 148 15.25 -11.00 -12.51
CA ASP A 148 16.24 -11.55 -11.59
C ASP A 148 15.97 -13.03 -11.33
N TYR A 149 17.03 -13.77 -11.04
CA TYR A 149 16.96 -15.19 -10.75
C TYR A 149 16.43 -15.44 -9.34
N ILE A 150 15.52 -16.41 -9.20
CA ILE A 150 14.99 -16.88 -7.92
C ILE A 150 15.72 -18.17 -7.55
N GLN A 151 16.32 -18.23 -6.37
CA GLN A 151 16.98 -19.44 -5.89
C GLN A 151 16.06 -20.22 -4.94
N GLU A 152 15.85 -21.50 -5.22
CA GLU A 152 15.17 -22.45 -4.33
C GLU A 152 16.14 -23.61 -4.02
N GLY A 153 16.62 -23.66 -2.78
CA GLY A 153 17.70 -24.57 -2.39
C GLY A 153 18.95 -24.33 -3.25
N ASN A 154 19.39 -25.35 -4.00
CA ASN A 154 20.53 -25.27 -4.91
C ASN A 154 20.14 -25.01 -6.37
N LYS A 155 18.86 -24.73 -6.67
CA LYS A 155 18.39 -24.43 -8.04
C LYS A 155 18.13 -22.95 -8.23
N LEU A 156 18.68 -22.40 -9.32
CA LEU A 156 18.41 -21.05 -9.80
C LEU A 156 17.37 -21.09 -10.93
N TYR A 157 16.30 -20.34 -10.74
CA TYR A 157 15.21 -20.17 -11.70
C TYR A 157 15.32 -18.78 -12.31
N LYS A 158 15.53 -18.71 -13.63
CA LYS A 158 15.59 -17.43 -14.36
C LYS A 158 14.21 -16.77 -14.48
N ASP A 159 13.17 -17.59 -14.45
CA ASP A 159 11.78 -17.17 -14.43
C ASP A 159 11.02 -18.24 -13.64
N MET A 160 10.32 -17.82 -12.59
CA MET A 160 9.43 -18.67 -11.82
C MET A 160 8.03 -18.10 -11.99
N ASN A 161 7.04 -18.99 -12.09
CA ASN A 161 5.65 -18.55 -12.03
C ASN A 161 5.45 -17.67 -10.78
N ARG A 162 4.97 -16.44 -11.00
CA ARG A 162 4.90 -15.40 -9.97
C ARG A 162 3.99 -15.81 -8.82
N LEU A 163 2.93 -16.58 -9.08
CA LEU A 163 2.03 -17.12 -8.04
C LEU A 163 2.72 -18.19 -7.18
N ILE A 164 3.59 -19.01 -7.77
CA ILE A 164 4.39 -20.02 -7.05
C ILE A 164 5.46 -19.36 -6.18
N ALA A 165 6.22 -18.42 -6.76
CA ALA A 165 7.21 -17.62 -6.04
C ALA A 165 6.54 -16.90 -4.86
N PHE A 166 5.35 -16.38 -5.10
CA PHE A 166 4.54 -15.70 -4.13
C PHE A 166 4.09 -16.59 -2.95
N TYR A 167 3.46 -17.75 -3.23
CA TYR A 167 2.99 -18.68 -2.19
C TYR A 167 4.14 -19.14 -1.27
N LYS A 168 5.32 -19.40 -1.85
CA LYS A 168 6.53 -19.77 -1.11
C LYS A 168 7.04 -18.61 -0.24
N GLY A 169 6.94 -17.37 -0.72
CA GLY A 169 7.27 -16.17 0.05
C GLY A 169 6.41 -16.01 1.29
N LEU A 170 5.08 -16.11 1.19
CA LEU A 170 4.18 -15.83 2.31
C LEU A 170 4.28 -16.77 3.50
N THR A 171 4.50 -18.06 3.26
CA THR A 171 4.42 -19.09 4.31
C THR A 171 5.54 -18.98 5.35
N THR A 172 6.54 -18.11 5.14
CA THR A 172 7.69 -17.91 6.03
C THR A 172 7.90 -16.44 6.46
N TRP A 173 7.18 -15.50 5.87
CA TRP A 173 7.58 -14.09 5.83
C TRP A 173 7.43 -13.34 7.16
N ALA A 174 6.31 -13.51 7.87
CA ALA A 174 6.01 -12.69 9.05
C ALA A 174 7.01 -12.87 10.20
N ARG A 175 7.49 -14.10 10.43
CA ARG A 175 8.54 -14.38 11.42
C ARG A 175 9.92 -13.94 10.94
N TRP A 176 10.20 -14.10 9.64
CA TRP A 176 11.48 -13.66 9.07
C TRP A 176 11.65 -12.14 9.17
N VAL A 177 10.60 -11.35 8.90
CA VAL A 177 10.64 -9.88 8.94
C VAL A 177 11.09 -9.38 10.31
N ASN A 178 10.48 -9.88 11.39
CA ASN A 178 10.83 -9.45 12.75
C ASN A 178 12.28 -9.82 13.14
N LEU A 179 12.84 -10.88 12.55
CA LEU A 179 14.18 -11.38 12.90
C LEU A 179 15.30 -10.82 12.00
N ASN A 180 15.00 -10.39 10.78
CA ASN A 180 16.02 -10.11 9.76
C ASN A 180 15.95 -8.71 9.16
N VAL A 181 14.85 -7.97 9.37
CA VAL A 181 14.71 -6.63 8.80
C VAL A 181 15.27 -5.58 9.75
N ASP A 182 16.33 -4.90 9.32
CA ASP A 182 16.86 -3.71 9.98
C ASP A 182 15.98 -2.48 9.63
N PRO A 183 15.21 -1.92 10.59
CA PRO A 183 14.28 -0.82 10.33
C PRO A 183 14.97 0.53 10.03
N SER A 184 16.27 0.64 10.30
CA SER A 184 17.07 1.80 9.93
C SER A 184 17.36 1.85 8.43
N LYS A 185 17.45 0.67 7.79
CA LYS A 185 17.78 0.51 6.37
C LYS A 185 16.56 0.20 5.51
N THR A 186 15.62 -0.57 6.06
CA THR A 186 14.48 -1.12 5.32
C THR A 186 13.19 -0.56 5.87
N LYS A 187 12.32 -0.10 4.97
CA LYS A 187 10.95 0.31 5.30
C LYS A 187 9.99 -0.78 4.86
N VAL A 188 9.17 -1.25 5.79
CA VAL A 188 8.15 -2.27 5.55
C VAL A 188 6.78 -1.58 5.52
N PHE A 189 5.98 -1.92 4.51
CA PHE A 189 4.62 -1.43 4.35
C PHE A 189 3.67 -2.62 4.30
N PHE A 190 2.50 -2.47 4.91
CA PHE A 190 1.42 -3.44 4.83
C PHE A 190 0.27 -2.85 4.03
N GLN A 191 -0.20 -3.58 3.02
CA GLN A 191 -1.43 -3.26 2.31
C GLN A 191 -2.62 -3.68 3.17
N GLY A 192 -3.63 -2.82 3.28
CA GLY A 192 -4.92 -3.21 3.85
C GLY A 192 -5.67 -4.20 2.97
N ILE A 193 -6.80 -4.73 3.48
CA ILE A 193 -7.64 -5.67 2.74
C ILE A 193 -8.19 -4.98 1.48
N SER A 194 -8.07 -5.63 0.33
CA SER A 194 -8.75 -5.21 -0.89
C SER A 194 -10.20 -5.70 -0.85
N PRO A 195 -11.20 -4.83 -1.04
CA PRO A 195 -12.60 -5.25 -1.06
C PRO A 195 -12.91 -6.09 -2.30
N THR A 196 -13.84 -7.03 -2.14
CA THR A 196 -14.52 -7.71 -3.24
C THR A 196 -15.90 -7.07 -3.45
N HIS A 197 -16.41 -7.12 -4.68
CA HIS A 197 -17.71 -6.55 -5.05
C HIS A 197 -18.63 -7.63 -5.63
N TYR A 198 -18.62 -8.81 -5.01
CA TYR A 198 -19.62 -9.84 -5.31
C TYR A 198 -20.93 -9.47 -4.62
N GLU A 199 -22.03 -9.63 -5.33
CA GLU A 199 -23.38 -9.58 -4.76
C GLU A 199 -23.75 -10.94 -4.16
#